data_AF-A0A8H7HJS9-F1
#
_entry.id   AF-A0A8H7HJS9-F1
#
_cell.length_a   1.000
_cell.length_b   1.000
_cell.length_c   1.000
_cell.angle_alpha   90.00
_cell.angle_beta   90.00
_cell.angle_gamma   90.00
#
_symmetry.space_group_name_H-M   'P 1'
#
loop_
_entity.id
_entity.type
_entity.pdbx_description
1 polymer ?
#
loop_
_entity_poly.entity_id
_entity_poly.type
_entity_poly.pdbx_seq_one_letter_code
_entity_poly.pdbx_strand_id
1 'polypeptide(L)'
;MRPLALLSRSELKAVRVSPGRWLFRNLQSQPKPKRRRKYGPNFTPNPLFCSNANSRTNPLTFLEALERRYTLEFPALGSAFSLAMCVRAGPAQRPLLELLLRNGADPSAKSCLPLQIAAASGDLGALKLMIEPSVEQQAQGTVGAKRRRMEDRAQPTTKVLLEAVKGRHIEVAEWLMHEKGVVPDMTTMRMLQDV
;
A
#
# COMPACT_ATOMS: atom_id res chain seq x y z
N MET A 1 44.32 -22.18 11.20
CA MET A 1 42.85 -22.03 11.18
C MET A 1 42.48 -20.97 12.21
N ARG A 2 42.15 -19.74 11.78
CA ARG A 2 41.86 -18.61 12.69
C ARG A 2 40.35 -18.60 13.04
N PRO A 3 39.96 -18.33 14.30
CA PRO A 3 38.56 -18.31 14.72
C PRO A 3 37.81 -17.07 14.20
N LEU A 4 36.58 -17.27 13.74
CA LEU A 4 35.72 -16.29 13.03
C LEU A 4 35.11 -15.17 13.92
N ALA A 5 35.68 -14.88 15.09
CA ALA A 5 35.11 -13.92 16.04
C ALA A 5 35.62 -12.47 15.87
N LEU A 6 36.41 -12.18 14.83
CA LEU A 6 37.02 -10.86 14.58
C LEU A 6 36.82 -10.37 13.15
N LEU A 7 35.59 -10.48 12.63
CA LEU A 7 35.21 -9.92 11.33
C LEU A 7 34.44 -8.61 11.53
N SER A 8 34.98 -7.54 10.92
CA SER A 8 34.40 -6.20 10.85
C SER A 8 33.02 -6.20 10.17
N ARG A 9 32.12 -5.31 10.62
CA ARG A 9 30.76 -5.09 10.06
C ARG A 9 30.73 -4.74 8.56
N SER A 10 31.85 -4.42 7.95
CA SER A 10 31.96 -4.04 6.52
C SER A 10 31.95 -5.22 5.54
N GLU A 11 31.94 -6.47 5.98
CA GLU A 11 31.99 -7.66 5.09
C GLU A 11 30.69 -8.47 4.98
N LEU A 12 29.57 -8.02 5.57
CA LEU A 12 28.27 -8.66 5.35
C LEU A 12 27.72 -8.27 3.97
N LYS A 13 28.25 -8.92 2.92
CA LYS A 13 27.63 -8.96 1.58
C LYS A 13 26.18 -9.39 1.73
N ALA A 14 25.27 -8.47 1.39
CA ALA A 14 23.84 -8.67 1.35
C ALA A 14 23.48 -9.94 0.55
N VAL A 15 22.99 -10.97 1.25
CA VAL A 15 22.38 -12.13 0.62
C VAL A 15 21.02 -11.70 0.08
N ARG A 16 20.96 -11.37 -1.21
CA ARG A 16 19.69 -11.15 -1.91
C ARG A 16 19.00 -12.49 -2.09
N VAL A 17 17.91 -12.71 -1.37
CA VAL A 17 16.94 -13.75 -1.71
C VAL A 17 15.82 -13.09 -2.50
N SER A 18 15.78 -13.31 -3.80
CA SER A 18 14.65 -12.94 -4.64
C SER A 18 13.45 -13.83 -4.27
N PRO A 19 12.29 -13.28 -3.88
CA PRO A 19 11.09 -14.09 -3.79
C PRO A 19 10.70 -14.49 -5.21
N GLY A 20 11.03 -15.73 -5.57
CA GLY A 20 10.58 -16.33 -6.83
C GLY A 20 9.05 -16.25 -6.94
N ARG A 21 8.55 -16.25 -8.17
CA ARG A 21 7.14 -16.17 -8.61
C ARG A 21 6.20 -17.26 -8.06
N TRP A 22 6.57 -17.93 -6.96
CA TRP A 22 5.86 -19.04 -6.36
C TRP A 22 4.73 -18.61 -5.41
N LEU A 23 4.76 -17.38 -4.89
CA LEU A 23 3.76 -16.91 -3.91
C LEU A 23 2.35 -16.63 -4.49
N PHE A 24 2.18 -16.56 -5.82
CA PHE A 24 0.89 -16.19 -6.44
C PHE A 24 0.23 -17.30 -7.26
N ARG A 25 0.66 -18.55 -7.13
CA ARG A 25 0.16 -19.66 -7.97
C ARG A 25 -1.17 -20.29 -7.49
N ASN A 26 -1.85 -19.68 -6.51
CA ASN A 26 -3.06 -20.27 -5.90
C ASN A 26 -4.32 -19.37 -5.87
N LEU A 27 -4.38 -18.33 -6.71
CA LEU A 27 -5.62 -17.55 -6.92
C LEU A 27 -6.31 -17.80 -8.27
N GLN A 28 -5.91 -18.82 -9.02
CA GLN A 28 -6.60 -19.23 -10.25
C GLN A 28 -7.16 -20.63 -10.08
N SER A 29 -8.48 -20.71 -9.97
CA SER A 29 -9.26 -21.94 -10.12
C SER A 29 -8.96 -22.55 -11.49
N GLN A 30 -8.16 -23.61 -11.48
CA GLN A 30 -7.99 -24.51 -12.62
C GLN A 30 -8.07 -25.93 -12.05
N PRO A 31 -8.94 -26.83 -12.55
CA PRO A 31 -8.89 -28.23 -12.16
C PRO A 31 -7.56 -28.79 -12.66
N LYS A 32 -6.70 -29.25 -11.73
CA LYS A 32 -5.37 -29.79 -12.07
C LYS A 32 -5.30 -31.30 -11.83
N PRO A 33 -4.59 -32.03 -12.72
CA PRO A 33 -4.54 -33.49 -12.72
C PRO A 33 -3.77 -34.06 -11.52
N LYS A 34 -4.18 -35.27 -11.12
CA LYS A 34 -3.59 -36.09 -10.05
C LYS A 34 -2.08 -36.29 -10.26
N ARG A 35 -1.27 -35.62 -9.44
CA ARG A 35 0.14 -35.99 -9.22
C ARG A 35 0.36 -36.32 -7.76
N ARG A 36 0.37 -37.63 -7.46
CA ARG A 36 0.83 -38.22 -6.20
C ARG A 36 2.25 -37.73 -5.91
N ARG A 37 2.49 -37.17 -4.73
CA ARG A 37 3.83 -37.14 -4.12
C ARG A 37 3.76 -37.79 -2.73
N LYS A 38 4.68 -38.71 -2.53
CA LYS A 38 4.86 -39.60 -1.38
C LYS A 38 5.20 -38.79 -0.12
N TYR A 39 4.63 -39.21 1.00
CA TYR A 39 5.03 -38.81 2.35
C TYR A 39 6.43 -39.34 2.68
N GLY A 40 7.23 -38.51 3.36
CA GLY A 40 8.40 -38.89 4.14
C GLY A 40 8.34 -38.08 5.45
N PRO A 41 8.43 -38.73 6.64
CA PRO A 41 8.05 -38.11 7.91
C PRO A 41 9.24 -37.43 8.60
N ASN A 42 8.92 -36.66 9.64
CA ASN A 42 9.79 -36.13 10.70
C ASN A 42 10.32 -34.71 10.49
N PHE A 43 9.47 -33.73 10.78
CA PHE A 43 9.89 -32.51 11.47
C PHE A 43 8.82 -32.18 12.52
N THR A 44 9.17 -32.36 13.79
CA THR A 44 8.37 -31.92 14.95
C THR A 44 8.45 -30.40 15.07
N PRO A 45 7.35 -29.64 15.01
CA PRO A 45 7.37 -28.23 15.36
C PRO A 45 7.05 -28.04 16.85
N ASN A 46 7.89 -27.25 17.52
CA ASN A 46 7.65 -26.73 18.87
C ASN A 46 6.23 -26.12 19.00
N PRO A 47 5.46 -26.42 20.06
CA PRO A 47 4.12 -25.89 20.23
C PRO A 47 4.19 -24.57 21.01
N LEU A 48 4.34 -23.44 20.31
CA LEU A 48 4.03 -22.12 20.90
C LEU A 48 3.15 -21.23 20.02
N PHE A 49 2.63 -21.73 18.90
CA PHE A 49 1.68 -20.99 18.07
C PHE A 49 0.58 -21.89 17.51
N CYS A 50 -0.12 -22.60 18.39
CA CYS A 50 -1.40 -23.21 18.05
C CYS A 50 -2.40 -22.88 19.14
N SER A 51 -3.04 -21.72 19.04
CA SER A 51 -4.29 -21.46 19.74
C SER A 51 -5.15 -20.54 18.90
N ASN A 52 -5.94 -21.19 18.04
CA ASN A 52 -7.26 -20.72 17.64
C ASN A 52 -7.32 -19.38 16.87
N ALA A 53 -6.72 -19.32 15.68
CA ALA A 53 -7.10 -18.33 14.68
C ALA A 53 -8.48 -18.73 14.13
N ASN A 54 -9.52 -18.48 14.91
CA ASN A 54 -10.91 -18.61 14.51
C ASN A 54 -11.09 -17.95 13.13
N SER A 55 -11.65 -18.70 12.20
CA SER A 55 -12.02 -18.33 10.83
C SER A 55 -13.12 -17.24 10.74
N ARG A 56 -13.15 -16.34 11.73
CA ARG A 56 -14.08 -15.21 11.90
C ARG A 56 -13.40 -13.92 12.35
N THR A 57 -12.09 -13.91 12.61
CA THR A 57 -11.38 -12.66 12.93
C THR A 57 -11.29 -11.80 11.68
N ASN A 58 -11.92 -10.62 11.74
CA ASN A 58 -11.75 -9.56 10.76
C ASN A 58 -10.23 -9.35 10.56
N PRO A 59 -9.69 -9.46 9.34
CA PRO A 59 -8.25 -9.38 9.11
C PRO A 59 -7.64 -8.06 9.60
N LEU A 60 -8.45 -7.00 9.64
CA LEU A 60 -8.12 -5.71 10.26
C LEU A 60 -7.79 -5.83 11.75
N THR A 61 -8.65 -6.46 12.54
CA THR A 61 -8.45 -6.62 13.99
C THR A 61 -7.17 -7.40 14.32
N PHE A 62 -6.80 -8.33 13.44
CA PHE A 62 -5.54 -9.05 13.55
C PHE A 62 -4.33 -8.16 13.23
N LEU A 63 -4.42 -7.35 12.17
CA LEU A 63 -3.36 -6.40 11.82
C LEU A 63 -3.17 -5.32 12.89
N GLU A 64 -4.25 -4.79 13.48
CA GLU A 64 -4.18 -3.86 14.61
C GLU A 64 -3.54 -4.52 15.84
N ALA A 65 -3.86 -5.79 16.11
CA ALA A 65 -3.22 -6.53 17.20
C ALA A 65 -1.73 -6.77 16.94
N LEU A 66 -1.33 -6.95 15.68
CA LEU A 66 0.08 -7.05 15.28
C LEU A 66 0.80 -5.72 15.42
N GLU A 67 0.19 -4.61 14.99
CA GLU A 67 0.77 -3.25 15.10
C GLU A 67 1.13 -2.91 16.56
N ARG A 68 0.31 -3.34 17.53
CA ARG A 68 0.61 -3.14 18.96
C ARG A 68 1.86 -3.88 19.45
N ARG A 69 2.25 -4.96 18.77
CA ARG A 69 3.33 -5.87 19.21
C ARG A 69 4.59 -5.76 18.35
N TYR A 70 4.45 -5.30 17.11
CA TYR A 70 5.52 -5.25 16.12
C TYR A 70 5.47 -3.93 15.36
N THR A 71 6.63 -3.35 15.10
CA THR A 71 6.77 -2.22 14.18
C THR A 71 6.54 -2.73 12.74
N LEU A 72 5.39 -2.39 12.17
CA LEU A 72 5.08 -2.68 10.78
C LEU A 72 5.63 -1.53 9.92
N GLU A 73 6.63 -1.82 9.10
CA GLU A 73 7.12 -0.87 8.10
C GLU A 73 6.78 -1.37 6.70
N PHE A 74 6.10 -0.53 5.91
CA PHE A 74 5.72 -0.86 4.54
C PHE A 74 6.58 -0.08 3.54
N PRO A 75 7.64 -0.70 2.95
CA PRO A 75 8.50 0.00 2.01
C PRO A 75 7.76 0.33 0.70
N ALA A 76 8.12 1.46 0.09
CA ALA A 76 7.58 2.01 -1.16
C ALA A 76 7.29 0.96 -2.26
N LEU A 77 8.22 0.04 -2.48
CA LEU A 77 8.13 -0.92 -3.59
C LEU A 77 7.05 -2.00 -3.36
N GLY A 78 6.71 -2.29 -2.11
CA GLY A 78 5.65 -3.24 -1.74
C GLY A 78 4.30 -2.57 -1.52
N SER A 79 4.33 -1.38 -0.90
CA SER A 79 3.15 -0.65 -0.45
C SER A 79 2.25 -0.15 -1.58
N ALA A 80 2.82 0.27 -2.71
CA ALA A 80 2.03 0.78 -3.84
C ALA A 80 0.97 -0.23 -4.34
N PHE A 81 1.31 -1.52 -4.34
CA PHE A 81 0.36 -2.56 -4.79
C PHE A 81 -0.72 -2.84 -3.74
N SER A 82 -0.36 -2.87 -2.44
CA SER A 82 -1.36 -3.08 -1.39
C SER A 82 -2.35 -1.91 -1.32
N LEU A 83 -1.86 -0.67 -1.38
CA LEU A 83 -2.70 0.53 -1.45
C LEU A 83 -3.64 0.48 -2.66
N ALA A 84 -3.12 0.15 -3.84
CA ALA A 84 -3.88 0.03 -5.08
C ALA A 84 -5.02 -1.00 -4.98
N MET A 85 -4.75 -2.14 -4.34
CA MET A 85 -5.77 -3.17 -4.14
C MET A 85 -6.83 -2.74 -3.12
N CYS A 86 -6.45 -2.01 -2.06
CA CYS A 86 -7.40 -1.48 -1.09
C CYS A 86 -8.37 -0.49 -1.73
N VAL A 87 -7.85 0.46 -2.51
CA VAL A 87 -8.66 1.43 -3.26
C VAL A 87 -9.60 0.71 -4.23
N ARG A 88 -9.10 -0.27 -4.98
CA ARG A 88 -9.91 -1.03 -5.94
C ARG A 88 -11.02 -1.86 -5.27
N ALA A 89 -10.78 -2.34 -4.06
CA ALA A 89 -11.80 -3.07 -3.30
C ALA A 89 -12.94 -2.15 -2.81
N GLY A 90 -12.67 -0.84 -2.74
CA GLY A 90 -13.66 0.19 -2.46
C GLY A 90 -13.65 0.68 -1.01
N PRO A 91 -14.70 1.41 -0.59
CA PRO A 91 -14.71 2.14 0.68
C PRO A 91 -14.69 1.23 1.91
N ALA A 92 -15.06 -0.04 1.79
CA ALA A 92 -15.00 -1.01 2.89
C ALA A 92 -13.58 -1.28 3.38
N GLN A 93 -12.56 -1.02 2.55
CA GLN A 93 -11.15 -1.22 2.89
C GLN A 93 -10.47 0.08 3.38
N ARG A 94 -11.20 1.17 3.61
CA ARG A 94 -10.65 2.43 4.16
C ARG A 94 -9.85 2.25 5.46
N PRO A 95 -10.31 1.46 6.45
CA PRO A 95 -9.50 1.22 7.66
C PRO A 95 -8.17 0.54 7.36
N LEU A 96 -8.13 -0.34 6.35
CA LEU A 96 -6.89 -0.98 5.92
C LEU A 96 -5.97 0.02 5.23
N LEU A 97 -6.54 0.90 4.39
CA LEU A 97 -5.82 1.96 3.71
C LEU A 97 -5.17 2.92 4.72
N GLU A 98 -5.91 3.34 5.73
CA GLU A 98 -5.42 4.19 6.83
C GLU A 98 -4.30 3.52 7.63
N LEU A 99 -4.47 2.24 7.98
CA LEU A 99 -3.44 1.46 8.68
C LEU A 99 -2.14 1.40 7.86
N LEU A 100 -2.24 1.16 6.55
CA LEU A 100 -1.07 1.12 5.67
C LEU A 100 -0.37 2.49 5.62
N LEU A 101 -1.11 3.57 5.42
CA LEU A 101 -0.57 4.93 5.35
C LEU A 101 0.05 5.37 6.69
N ARG A 102 -0.56 4.98 7.82
CA ARG A 102 -0.03 5.22 9.17
C ARG A 102 1.32 4.54 9.37
N ASN A 103 1.49 3.34 8.82
CA ASN A 103 2.69 2.52 8.90
C ASN A 103 3.71 2.79 7.77
N GLY A 104 3.67 4.00 7.17
CA GLY A 104 4.69 4.48 6.23
C GLY A 104 4.52 4.02 4.79
N ALA A 105 3.34 3.54 4.38
CA ALA A 105 3.08 3.21 2.99
C ALA A 105 3.10 4.46 2.09
N ASP A 106 4.03 4.50 1.13
CA ASP A 106 4.10 5.62 0.19
C ASP A 106 3.03 5.56 -0.93
N PRO A 107 2.12 6.54 -1.03
CA PRO A 107 1.11 6.62 -2.09
C PRO A 107 1.66 7.06 -3.47
N SER A 108 2.82 7.74 -3.49
CA SER A 108 3.49 8.20 -4.72
C SER A 108 4.31 7.09 -5.41
N ALA A 109 4.50 5.96 -4.74
CA ALA A 109 5.31 4.87 -5.24
C ALA A 109 4.73 4.23 -6.51
N LYS A 110 5.61 3.70 -7.37
CA LYS A 110 5.28 3.11 -8.69
C LYS A 110 4.39 4.03 -9.52
N SER A 111 4.86 5.24 -9.82
CA SER A 111 4.16 6.21 -10.68
C SER A 111 2.76 6.62 -10.19
N CYS A 112 2.56 6.71 -8.87
CA CYS A 112 1.28 7.06 -8.27
C CYS A 112 0.14 6.11 -8.68
N LEU A 113 0.44 4.83 -8.92
CA LEU A 113 -0.53 3.81 -9.33
C LEU A 113 -1.78 3.74 -8.40
N PRO A 114 -1.65 3.78 -7.06
CA PRO A 114 -2.85 3.75 -6.22
C PRO A 114 -3.71 5.02 -6.37
N LEU A 115 -3.11 6.20 -6.65
CA LEU A 115 -3.85 7.43 -6.96
C LEU A 115 -4.54 7.34 -8.33
N GLN A 116 -3.88 6.77 -9.34
CA GLN A 116 -4.48 6.56 -10.67
C GLN A 116 -5.73 5.69 -10.59
N ILE A 117 -5.69 4.60 -9.81
CA ILE A 117 -6.86 3.72 -9.62
C ILE A 117 -7.98 4.47 -8.89
N ALA A 118 -7.64 5.24 -7.85
CA ALA A 118 -8.64 6.01 -7.12
C ALA A 118 -9.34 7.01 -8.04
N ALA A 119 -8.58 7.74 -8.85
CA ALA A 119 -9.09 8.68 -9.85
C ALA A 119 -9.96 7.99 -10.92
N ALA A 120 -9.52 6.85 -11.45
CA ALA A 120 -10.28 6.07 -12.42
C ALA A 120 -11.57 5.46 -11.85
N SER A 121 -11.62 5.24 -10.53
CA SER A 121 -12.82 4.76 -9.83
C SER A 121 -13.73 5.89 -9.31
N GLY A 122 -13.26 7.13 -9.35
CA GLY A 122 -13.98 8.29 -8.80
C GLY A 122 -14.01 8.37 -7.27
N ASP A 123 -13.20 7.59 -6.54
CA ASP A 123 -13.19 7.62 -5.06
C ASP A 123 -12.40 8.82 -4.53
N LEU A 124 -13.07 9.97 -4.46
CA LEU A 124 -12.52 11.21 -3.89
C LEU A 124 -12.08 11.02 -2.43
N GLY A 125 -12.79 10.20 -1.66
CA GLY A 125 -12.46 9.95 -0.25
C GLY A 125 -11.12 9.22 -0.10
N ALA A 126 -10.89 8.20 -0.92
CA ALA A 126 -9.60 7.50 -0.93
C ALA A 126 -8.44 8.41 -1.39
N LEU A 127 -8.68 9.28 -2.39
CA LEU A 127 -7.69 10.27 -2.83
C LEU A 127 -7.32 11.24 -1.71
N LYS A 128 -8.32 11.81 -1.03
CA LYS A 128 -8.09 12.71 0.11
C LYS A 128 -7.29 12.02 1.21
N LEU A 129 -7.64 10.79 1.58
CA LEU A 129 -6.89 10.03 2.60
C LEU A 129 -5.42 9.81 2.25
N MET A 130 -5.12 9.58 0.96
CA MET A 130 -3.76 9.31 0.50
C MET A 130 -2.92 10.57 0.28
N ILE A 131 -3.54 11.66 -0.19
CA ILE A 131 -2.85 12.91 -0.52
C ILE A 131 -2.75 13.80 0.73
N GLU A 132 -3.81 13.90 1.51
CA GLU A 132 -3.84 14.74 2.71
C GLU A 132 -3.23 13.97 3.91
N PRO A 133 -2.44 14.65 4.74
CA PRO A 133 -1.93 14.07 5.97
C PRO A 133 -3.04 13.86 6.99
N SER A 134 -3.10 12.66 7.59
CA SER A 134 -4.05 12.36 8.66
C SER A 134 -3.70 13.15 9.93
N VAL A 135 -4.73 13.65 10.62
CA VAL A 135 -4.59 14.53 11.81
C VAL A 135 -3.74 13.88 12.91
N GLU A 136 -3.79 12.56 13.05
CA GLU A 136 -2.99 11.81 14.04
C GLU A 136 -1.48 11.91 13.77
N GLN A 137 -1.07 11.94 12.50
CA GLN A 137 0.34 12.11 12.14
C GLN A 137 0.82 13.56 12.35
N GLN A 138 -0.09 14.54 12.37
CA GLN A 138 0.26 15.92 12.70
C GLN A 138 0.64 16.09 14.17
N ALA A 139 0.10 15.25 15.07
CA ALA A 139 0.34 15.34 16.51
C ALA A 139 1.66 14.69 16.96
N GLN A 140 2.24 13.78 16.17
CA GLN A 140 3.53 13.16 16.45
C GLN A 140 4.74 14.00 16.00
N GLY A 141 4.50 15.11 15.28
CA GLY A 141 5.50 16.13 15.04
C GLY A 141 5.85 16.87 16.34
N THR A 142 7.11 16.77 16.73
CA THR A 142 7.76 17.38 17.92
C THR A 142 7.00 18.57 18.55
N VAL A 143 6.63 18.35 19.82
CA VAL A 143 6.03 19.32 20.73
C VAL A 143 6.89 20.60 20.77
N GLY A 144 6.51 21.64 20.01
CA GLY A 144 7.17 22.96 20.10
C GLY A 144 7.41 23.71 18.78
N ALA A 145 7.24 23.10 17.61
CA ALA A 145 7.36 23.85 16.36
C ALA A 145 6.00 24.48 15.98
N LYS A 146 5.95 25.80 15.77
CA LYS A 146 4.84 26.55 15.12
C LYS A 146 4.14 25.63 14.11
N ARG A 147 2.81 25.44 14.23
CA ARG A 147 1.98 24.66 13.29
C ARG A 147 2.29 25.06 11.84
N ARG A 148 3.26 24.40 11.21
CA ARG A 148 3.55 24.55 9.79
C ARG A 148 2.45 23.79 9.09
N ARG A 149 1.82 24.41 8.09
CA ARG A 149 0.83 23.75 7.23
C ARG A 149 1.56 22.53 6.63
N MET A 150 1.17 21.32 7.03
CA MET A 150 1.82 20.11 6.55
C MET A 150 1.52 19.97 5.06
N GLU A 151 2.57 19.84 4.26
CA GLU A 151 2.44 19.63 2.82
C GLU A 151 1.78 18.28 2.54
N ASP A 152 1.19 18.14 1.35
CA ASP A 152 0.56 16.91 0.92
C ASP A 152 1.55 15.73 0.95
N ARG A 153 1.09 14.57 1.41
CA ARG A 153 1.89 13.32 1.45
C ARG A 153 2.31 12.86 0.05
N ALA A 154 1.47 13.15 -0.94
CA ALA A 154 1.68 12.74 -2.32
C ALA A 154 1.32 13.90 -3.25
N GLN A 155 2.20 14.18 -4.21
CA GLN A 155 1.90 15.15 -5.26
C GLN A 155 1.15 14.44 -6.40
N PRO A 156 -0.14 14.76 -6.64
CA PRO A 156 -0.89 14.17 -7.74
C PRO A 156 -0.27 14.57 -9.10
N THR A 157 -0.17 13.61 -10.00
CA THR A 157 0.44 13.80 -11.34
C THR A 157 -0.64 14.09 -12.39
N THR A 158 -0.29 14.73 -13.51
CA THR A 158 -1.20 14.96 -14.65
C THR A 158 -1.84 13.66 -15.17
N LYS A 159 -1.15 12.52 -15.05
CA LYS A 159 -1.72 11.20 -15.37
C LYS A 159 -2.92 10.82 -14.49
N VAL A 160 -2.90 11.18 -13.20
CA VAL A 160 -4.01 10.92 -12.27
C VAL A 160 -5.23 11.74 -12.69
N LEU A 161 -5.01 13.01 -13.06
CA LEU A 161 -6.06 13.88 -13.61
C LEU A 161 -6.63 13.31 -14.91
N LEU A 162 -5.78 12.85 -15.83
CA LEU A 162 -6.22 12.22 -17.08
C LEU A 162 -7.13 11.00 -16.84
N GLU A 163 -6.81 10.13 -15.88
CA GLU A 163 -7.64 8.98 -15.55
C GLU A 163 -8.99 9.37 -14.93
N ALA A 164 -9.05 10.43 -14.10
CA ALA A 164 -10.32 10.97 -13.60
C ALA A 164 -11.21 11.50 -14.74
N VAL A 165 -10.62 12.24 -15.68
CA VAL A 165 -11.34 12.81 -16.82
C VAL A 165 -11.86 11.70 -17.76
N LYS A 166 -11.05 10.67 -18.02
CA LYS A 166 -11.49 9.48 -18.79
C LYS A 166 -12.67 8.77 -18.14
N GLY A 167 -12.68 8.68 -16.80
CA GLY A 167 -13.79 8.12 -16.03
C GLY A 167 -15.00 9.03 -15.92
N ARG A 168 -14.96 10.25 -16.50
CA ARG A 168 -15.96 11.32 -16.33
C ARG A 168 -16.26 11.66 -14.86
N HIS A 169 -15.26 11.54 -14.00
CA HIS A 169 -15.36 11.89 -12.59
C HIS A 169 -15.05 13.38 -12.38
N ILE A 170 -16.04 14.24 -12.66
CA ILE A 170 -15.90 15.71 -12.65
C ILE A 170 -15.45 16.20 -11.27
N GLU A 171 -16.09 15.73 -10.19
CA GLU A 171 -15.75 16.13 -8.81
C GLU A 171 -14.28 15.87 -8.47
N VAL A 172 -13.73 14.74 -8.92
CA VAL A 172 -12.32 14.40 -8.71
C VAL A 172 -11.41 15.28 -9.55
N ALA A 173 -11.78 15.53 -10.81
CA ALA A 173 -11.00 16.39 -11.69
C ALA A 173 -10.97 17.85 -11.19
N GLU A 174 -12.11 18.40 -10.79
CA GLU A 174 -12.23 19.73 -10.18
C GLU A 174 -11.39 19.84 -8.92
N TRP A 175 -11.47 18.85 -8.02
CA TRP A 175 -10.67 18.82 -6.81
C TRP A 175 -9.15 18.84 -7.11
N LEU A 176 -8.70 18.02 -8.08
CA LEU A 176 -7.29 18.00 -8.48
C LEU A 176 -6.83 19.32 -9.11
N MET A 177 -7.69 19.98 -9.88
CA MET A 177 -7.35 21.25 -10.55
C MET A 177 -7.40 22.44 -9.60
N HIS A 178 -8.46 22.57 -8.81
CA HIS A 178 -8.71 23.75 -7.98
C HIS A 178 -8.00 23.67 -6.62
N GLU A 179 -8.08 22.53 -5.93
CA GLU A 179 -7.47 22.40 -4.59
C GLU A 179 -6.00 22.00 -4.67
N LYS A 180 -5.63 21.11 -5.59
CA LYS A 180 -4.26 20.59 -5.72
C LYS A 180 -3.43 21.28 -6.81
N GLY A 181 -4.05 22.13 -7.64
CA GLY A 181 -3.33 22.92 -8.64
C GLY A 181 -2.70 22.10 -9.77
N VAL A 182 -3.21 20.89 -10.05
CA VAL A 182 -2.69 20.05 -11.13
C VAL A 182 -3.05 20.68 -12.47
N VAL A 183 -2.03 21.06 -13.25
CA VAL A 183 -2.23 21.65 -14.57
C VAL A 183 -2.64 20.56 -15.57
N PRO A 184 -3.80 20.70 -16.25
CA PRO A 184 -4.23 19.77 -17.29
C PRO A 184 -3.37 19.88 -18.55
N ASP A 185 -3.12 18.74 -19.19
CA ASP A 185 -2.56 18.64 -20.54
C ASP A 185 -3.57 19.09 -21.61
N MET A 186 -3.08 19.40 -22.82
CA MET A 186 -3.92 19.74 -23.98
C MET A 186 -4.97 18.67 -24.31
N THR A 187 -4.66 17.40 -24.10
CA THR A 187 -5.58 16.28 -24.30
C THR A 187 -6.71 16.28 -23.27
N THR A 188 -6.37 16.48 -21.99
CA THR A 188 -7.36 16.59 -20.91
C THR A 188 -8.25 17.81 -21.08
N MET A 189 -7.72 18.94 -21.56
CA MET A 189 -8.51 20.14 -21.81
C MET A 189 -9.58 19.94 -22.87
N ARG A 190 -9.28 19.20 -23.95
CA ARG A 190 -10.29 18.87 -24.97
C ARG A 190 -11.38 17.98 -24.39
N MET A 191 -11.01 16.96 -23.61
CA MET A 191 -11.99 16.07 -22.98
C MET A 191 -12.90 16.82 -22.00
N LEU A 192 -12.39 17.83 -21.28
CA LEU A 192 -13.23 18.65 -20.38
C LEU A 192 -14.21 19.55 -21.13
N GLN A 193 -13.93 19.93 -22.38
CA GLN A 193 -14.86 20.71 -23.22
C GLN A 193 -16.02 19.85 -23.77
N ASP A 194 -15.80 18.54 -23.88
CA ASP A 194 -16.75 17.58 -24.45
C ASP A 194 -17.67 16.90 -23.40
N VAL A 195 -17.45 17.16 -22.10
CA VAL A 195 -18.18 16.51 -20.97
C VAL A 195 -19.46 17.24 -20.63
#